data_AF-A0A959AYX0-F1
#
_entry.id   AF-A0A959AYX0-F1
#
_cell.length_a   1.000
_cell.length_b   1.000
_cell.length_c   1.000
_cell.angle_alpha   90.00
_cell.angle_beta   90.00
_cell.angle_gamma   90.00
#
_symmetry.space_group_name_H-M   'P 1'
#
loop_
_entity.id
_entity.type
_entity.pdbx_description
1 polymer ?
#
loop_
_entity_poly.entity_id
_entity_poly.type
_entity_poly.pdbx_seq_one_letter_code
_entity_poly.pdbx_strand_id
1 'polypeptide(L)'
;TEDKLAAILYLQLYWKGMDAQPQLDLISHWFDQRWISDWNVCDWLCVRLLSPMLDRSPEQALPVLKAWNGNEYLWTARASLVPFAQCKSITEHIDTIEAFSSILIQREERFCKTSVGWVLREYSRHDKDFVLRFLEEHKDWVTPEVVKNATKYIS
;
A
#
# COMPACT_ATOMS: atom_id res chain seq x y z
N THR A 1 -14.78 -12.51 8.41
CA THR A 1 -13.38 -12.36 7.94
C THR A 1 -13.03 -13.45 6.94
N GLU A 2 -13.29 -14.72 7.24
CA GLU A 2 -13.01 -15.85 6.33
C GLU A 2 -13.69 -15.71 4.96
N ASP A 3 -14.98 -15.35 4.92
CA ASP A 3 -15.69 -15.14 3.65
C ASP A 3 -15.06 -14.06 2.77
N LYS A 4 -14.52 -12.99 3.37
CA LYS A 4 -13.85 -11.90 2.63
C LYS A 4 -12.54 -12.39 2.03
N LEU A 5 -11.77 -13.19 2.77
CA LEU A 5 -10.53 -13.78 2.27
C LEU A 5 -10.82 -14.81 1.16
N ALA A 6 -11.87 -15.61 1.32
CA ALA A 6 -12.33 -16.54 0.28
C ALA A 6 -12.76 -15.79 -0.99
N ALA A 7 -13.47 -14.67 -0.86
CA ALA A 7 -13.83 -13.82 -1.99
C ALA A 7 -12.59 -13.24 -2.68
N ILE A 8 -11.62 -12.70 -1.93
CA ILE A 8 -10.36 -12.19 -2.49
C ILE A 8 -9.62 -13.28 -3.28
N LEU A 9 -9.54 -14.50 -2.74
CA LEU A 9 -8.93 -15.64 -3.42
C LEU A 9 -9.68 -16.05 -4.69
N TYR A 10 -11.01 -16.12 -4.61
CA TYR A 10 -11.86 -16.39 -5.77
C TYR A 10 -11.56 -15.38 -6.89
N LEU A 11 -11.58 -14.09 -6.56
CA LEU A 11 -11.33 -13.04 -7.54
C LEU A 11 -9.91 -13.09 -8.09
N GLN A 12 -8.91 -13.39 -7.27
CA GLN A 12 -7.53 -13.59 -7.74
C GLN A 12 -7.45 -14.71 -8.79
N LEU A 13 -8.19 -15.81 -8.59
CA LEU A 13 -8.19 -16.95 -9.51
C LEU A 13 -8.94 -16.66 -10.82
N TYR A 14 -10.04 -15.90 -10.76
CA TYR A 14 -10.96 -15.73 -11.90
C TYR A 14 -10.84 -14.37 -12.63
N TRP A 15 -10.26 -13.34 -12.02
CA TRP A 15 -10.04 -12.03 -12.68
C TRP A 15 -8.70 -11.93 -13.40
N LYS A 16 -7.93 -13.02 -13.46
CA LYS A 16 -6.65 -13.06 -14.16
C LYS A 16 -6.88 -12.83 -15.66
N GLY A 17 -6.55 -11.63 -16.14
CA GLY A 17 -6.71 -11.22 -17.54
C GLY A 17 -7.86 -10.25 -17.81
N MET A 18 -8.66 -9.91 -16.80
CA MET A 18 -9.64 -8.83 -16.91
C MET A 18 -8.98 -7.45 -16.80
N ASP A 19 -9.60 -6.45 -17.42
CA ASP A 19 -9.20 -5.05 -17.32
C ASP A 19 -9.16 -4.57 -15.86
N ALA A 20 -8.24 -3.67 -15.52
CA ALA A 20 -8.02 -3.27 -14.14
C ALA A 20 -9.10 -2.31 -13.63
N GLN A 21 -9.60 -1.40 -14.46
CA GLN A 21 -10.52 -0.34 -14.04
C GLN A 21 -11.82 -0.87 -13.40
N PRO A 22 -12.56 -1.83 -13.98
CA PRO A 22 -13.77 -2.34 -13.35
C PRO A 22 -13.51 -3.03 -12.00
N GLN A 23 -12.32 -3.62 -11.84
CA GLN A 23 -11.92 -4.25 -10.58
C GLN A 23 -11.58 -3.18 -9.53
N LEU A 24 -10.90 -2.11 -9.92
CA LEU A 24 -10.59 -0.96 -9.06
C LEU A 24 -11.87 -0.23 -8.62
N ASP A 25 -12.86 -0.11 -9.50
CA ASP A 25 -14.16 0.50 -9.18
C ASP A 25 -14.91 -0.34 -8.13
N LEU A 26 -14.92 -1.67 -8.31
CA LEU A 26 -15.54 -2.59 -7.36
C LEU A 26 -14.82 -2.59 -6.00
N ILE A 27 -13.48 -2.55 -6.00
CA ILE A 27 -12.70 -2.44 -4.77
C ILE A 27 -12.94 -1.10 -4.07
N SER A 28 -13.00 0.01 -4.83
CA SER A 28 -13.35 1.34 -4.30
C SER A 28 -14.71 1.30 -3.59
N HIS A 29 -15.70 0.68 -4.23
CA HIS A 29 -17.02 0.52 -3.65
C HIS A 29 -16.99 -0.24 -2.32
N TRP A 30 -16.17 -1.29 -2.17
CA TRP A 30 -16.06 -2.00 -0.88
C TRP A 30 -15.46 -1.14 0.23
N PHE A 31 -14.54 -0.24 -0.11
CA PHE A 31 -14.02 0.74 0.84
C PHE A 31 -15.08 1.77 1.21
N ASP A 32 -15.83 2.28 0.24
CA ASP A 32 -16.93 3.23 0.47
C ASP A 32 -18.01 2.66 1.39
N GLN A 33 -18.36 1.38 1.19
CA GLN A 33 -19.30 0.64 2.04
C GLN A 33 -18.69 0.23 3.39
N ARG A 34 -17.41 0.54 3.64
CA ARG A 34 -16.65 0.15 4.83
C ARG A 34 -16.65 -1.35 5.11
N TRP A 35 -16.76 -2.17 4.06
CA TRP A 35 -16.66 -3.62 4.18
C TRP A 35 -15.24 -4.07 4.44
N ILE A 36 -14.24 -3.26 4.11
CA ILE A 36 -12.85 -3.48 4.53
C ILE A 36 -12.60 -2.59 5.76
N SER A 37 -12.38 -3.22 6.91
CA SER A 37 -12.35 -2.51 8.21
C SER A 37 -11.28 -3.02 9.18
N ASP A 38 -10.37 -3.86 8.69
CA ASP A 38 -9.26 -4.42 9.46
C ASP A 38 -8.02 -4.60 8.60
N TRP A 39 -6.85 -4.63 9.25
CA TRP A 39 -5.56 -4.67 8.57
C TRP A 39 -5.33 -5.97 7.81
N ASN A 40 -5.85 -7.10 8.30
CA ASN A 40 -5.58 -8.40 7.71
C ASN A 40 -6.30 -8.54 6.37
N VAL A 41 -7.58 -8.18 6.31
CA VAL A 41 -8.34 -8.18 5.05
C VAL A 41 -7.81 -7.12 4.09
N CYS A 42 -7.51 -5.91 4.59
CA CYS A 42 -6.94 -4.83 3.77
C CYS A 42 -5.62 -5.25 3.12
N ASP A 43 -4.69 -5.82 3.89
CA ASP A 43 -3.38 -6.21 3.38
C ASP A 43 -3.48 -7.40 2.41
N TRP A 44 -4.37 -8.37 2.67
CA TRP A 44 -4.64 -9.45 1.73
C TRP A 44 -5.20 -8.94 0.41
N LEU A 45 -6.16 -8.02 0.46
CA LEU A 45 -6.71 -7.37 -0.73
C LEU A 45 -5.61 -6.67 -1.53
N CYS A 46 -4.73 -5.92 -0.84
CA CYS A 46 -3.62 -5.23 -1.47
C CYS A 46 -2.65 -6.19 -2.14
N VAL A 47 -2.14 -7.18 -1.41
CA VAL A 47 -1.13 -8.12 -1.91
C VAL A 47 -1.67 -9.03 -3.01
N ARG A 48 -2.93 -9.48 -2.90
CA ARG A 48 -3.49 -10.47 -3.82
C ARG A 48 -4.08 -9.87 -5.08
N LEU A 49 -4.63 -8.65 -5.01
CA LEU A 49 -5.31 -8.01 -6.13
C LEU A 49 -4.60 -6.74 -6.59
N LEU A 50 -4.33 -5.79 -5.68
CA LEU A 50 -3.80 -4.47 -6.08
C LEU A 50 -2.33 -4.51 -6.51
N SER A 51 -1.44 -5.25 -5.84
CA SER A 51 -0.04 -5.37 -6.28
C SER A 51 0.07 -5.96 -7.69
N PRO A 52 -0.64 -7.06 -8.03
CA PRO A 52 -0.67 -7.55 -9.42
C PRO A 52 -1.27 -6.57 -10.43
N MET A 53 -2.26 -5.76 -10.04
CA MET A 53 -2.82 -4.71 -10.91
C MET A 53 -1.80 -3.60 -11.16
N LEU A 54 -1.09 -3.18 -10.12
CA LEU A 54 -0.03 -2.18 -10.22
C LEU A 54 1.10 -2.66 -11.15
N ASP A 55 1.50 -3.93 -11.05
CA ASP A 55 2.51 -4.53 -11.94
C ASP A 55 2.05 -4.62 -13.41
N ARG A 56 0.75 -4.80 -13.67
CA ARG A 56 0.21 -5.08 -15.01
C ARG A 56 -0.33 -3.84 -15.74
N SER A 57 -0.92 -2.92 -14.98
CA SER A 57 -1.68 -1.77 -15.50
C SER A 57 -1.47 -0.54 -14.60
N PRO A 58 -0.20 -0.10 -14.39
CA PRO A 58 0.12 1.00 -13.49
C PRO A 58 -0.59 2.31 -13.90
N GLU A 59 -0.82 2.53 -15.19
CA GLU A 59 -1.55 3.69 -15.72
C GLU A 59 -3.00 3.78 -15.24
N GLN A 60 -3.63 2.64 -14.91
CA GLN A 60 -4.98 2.60 -14.33
C GLN A 60 -4.94 2.60 -12.80
N ALA A 61 -3.99 1.86 -12.20
CA ALA A 61 -3.90 1.73 -10.75
C ALA A 61 -3.44 3.02 -10.06
N LEU A 62 -2.40 3.68 -10.58
CA LEU A 62 -1.78 4.83 -9.91
C LEU A 62 -2.74 6.02 -9.68
N PRO A 63 -3.61 6.42 -10.62
CA PRO A 63 -4.60 7.47 -10.38
C PRO A 63 -5.55 7.14 -9.22
N VAL A 64 -5.99 5.89 -9.12
CA VAL A 64 -6.90 5.43 -8.06
C VAL A 64 -6.18 5.42 -6.71
N LEU A 65 -4.97 4.85 -6.64
CA LEU A 65 -4.18 4.83 -5.42
C LEU A 65 -3.85 6.26 -4.94
N LYS A 66 -3.57 7.18 -5.86
CA LYS A 66 -3.35 8.60 -5.56
C LYS A 66 -4.58 9.25 -4.91
N ALA A 67 -5.77 8.99 -5.44
CA ALA A 67 -7.02 9.48 -4.85
C ALA A 67 -7.27 8.89 -3.45
N TRP A 68 -6.89 7.62 -3.24
CA TRP A 68 -7.06 6.95 -1.96
C TRP A 68 -6.09 7.44 -0.87
N ASN A 69 -4.89 7.90 -1.22
CA ASN A 69 -3.84 8.23 -0.26
C ASN A 69 -4.26 9.31 0.76
N GLY A 70 -5.01 10.32 0.31
CA GLY A 70 -5.58 11.38 1.15
C GLY A 70 -6.96 11.09 1.72
N ASN A 71 -7.52 9.89 1.53
CA ASN A 71 -8.88 9.58 1.95
C ASN A 71 -9.01 9.58 3.49
N GLU A 72 -10.12 10.09 4.02
CA GLU A 72 -10.35 10.13 5.47
C GLU A 72 -10.39 8.74 6.11
N TYR A 73 -10.95 7.75 5.39
CA TYR A 73 -11.06 6.39 5.90
C TYR A 73 -9.70 5.68 5.87
N LEU A 74 -9.23 5.32 7.07
CA LEU A 74 -7.94 4.66 7.34
C LEU A 74 -7.60 3.55 6.33
N TRP A 75 -8.53 2.64 6.06
CA TRP A 75 -8.24 1.46 5.25
C TRP A 75 -8.11 1.79 3.76
N THR A 76 -8.85 2.79 3.27
CA THR A 76 -8.66 3.34 1.92
C THR A 76 -7.29 4.00 1.81
N ALA A 77 -6.93 4.85 2.78
CA ALA A 77 -5.63 5.51 2.83
C ALA A 77 -4.47 4.51 2.89
N ARG A 78 -4.56 3.48 3.74
CA ARG A 78 -3.57 2.40 3.81
C ARG A 78 -3.43 1.65 2.47
N ALA A 79 -4.55 1.34 1.82
CA ALA A 79 -4.57 0.61 0.55
C ALA A 79 -3.92 1.39 -0.61
N SER A 80 -3.72 2.71 -0.47
CA SER A 80 -2.94 3.48 -1.46
C SER A 80 -1.46 3.10 -1.53
N LEU A 81 -0.88 2.63 -0.42
CA LEU A 81 0.58 2.44 -0.30
C LEU A 81 0.98 0.97 -0.16
N VAL A 82 0.21 0.15 0.57
CA VAL A 82 0.54 -1.27 0.76
C VAL A 82 0.80 -2.04 -0.55
N PRO A 83 0.12 -1.77 -1.68
CA PRO A 83 0.38 -2.50 -2.93
C PRO A 83 1.84 -2.45 -3.38
N PHE A 84 2.56 -1.37 -3.10
CA PHE A 84 3.98 -1.24 -3.46
C PHE A 84 4.88 -2.23 -2.72
N ALA A 85 4.49 -2.72 -1.54
CA ALA A 85 5.30 -3.65 -0.75
C ALA A 85 5.47 -5.04 -1.38
N GLN A 86 4.66 -5.39 -2.39
CA GLN A 86 4.80 -6.62 -3.17
C GLN A 86 4.85 -6.34 -4.68
N CYS A 87 5.02 -5.08 -5.07
CA CYS A 87 5.21 -4.68 -6.46
C CYS A 87 6.57 -5.16 -6.96
N LYS A 88 6.59 -5.80 -8.13
CA LYS A 88 7.83 -6.32 -8.73
C LYS A 88 8.69 -5.22 -9.33
N SER A 89 8.04 -4.16 -9.82
CA SER A 89 8.66 -2.96 -10.39
C SER A 89 8.77 -1.82 -9.36
N ILE A 90 8.97 -2.13 -8.08
CA ILE A 90 8.94 -1.13 -6.99
C ILE A 90 9.88 0.07 -7.24
N THR A 91 11.04 -0.15 -7.88
CA THR A 91 12.02 0.89 -8.23
C THR A 91 11.50 1.90 -9.26
N GLU A 92 10.53 1.53 -10.09
CA GLU A 92 9.91 2.42 -11.09
C GLU A 92 8.92 3.41 -10.45
N HIS A 93 8.59 3.23 -9.18
CA HIS A 93 7.55 4.00 -8.50
C HIS A 93 8.07 4.85 -7.34
N ILE A 94 9.38 5.11 -7.27
CA ILE A 94 10.00 5.82 -6.13
C ILE A 94 9.34 7.16 -5.82
N ASP A 95 9.13 8.02 -6.83
CA ASP A 95 8.51 9.33 -6.64
C ASP A 95 7.09 9.21 -6.04
N THR A 96 6.36 8.18 -6.45
CA THR A 96 5.01 7.91 -5.91
C THR A 96 5.08 7.37 -4.49
N ILE A 97 5.99 6.43 -4.23
CA ILE A 97 6.20 5.84 -2.90
C ILE A 97 6.59 6.94 -1.91
N GLU A 98 7.51 7.82 -2.28
CA GLU A 98 7.94 8.95 -1.46
C GLU A 98 6.75 9.86 -1.16
N ALA A 99 6.05 10.35 -2.19
CA ALA A 99 4.91 11.25 -2.02
C ALA A 99 3.80 10.66 -1.15
N PHE A 100 3.44 9.39 -1.38
CA PHE A 100 2.40 8.70 -0.60
C PHE A 100 2.85 8.44 0.83
N SER A 101 4.12 8.10 1.03
CA SER A 101 4.69 7.87 2.35
C SER A 101 4.74 9.15 3.17
N SER A 102 5.12 10.28 2.58
CA SER A 102 5.15 11.59 3.24
C SER A 102 3.78 12.01 3.77
N ILE A 103 2.70 11.64 3.08
CA ILE A 103 1.33 11.88 3.55
C ILE A 103 0.97 10.91 4.69
N LEU A 104 1.14 9.60 4.47
CA LEU A 104 0.69 8.59 5.43
C LEU A 104 1.52 8.56 6.73
N ILE A 105 2.79 8.97 6.70
CA ILE A 105 3.62 9.01 7.90
C ILE A 105 3.15 10.10 8.87
N GLN A 106 2.56 11.19 8.38
CA GLN A 106 2.07 12.30 9.21
C GLN A 106 0.74 12.01 9.90
N ARG A 107 -0.02 11.03 9.40
CA ARG A 107 -1.30 10.62 9.98
C ARG A 107 -1.16 10.09 11.40
N GLU A 108 -2.19 10.28 12.22
CA GLU A 108 -2.22 9.80 13.61
C GLU A 108 -2.37 8.28 13.68
N GLU A 109 -3.09 7.68 12.72
CA GLU A 109 -3.40 6.26 12.77
C GLU A 109 -2.14 5.40 12.59
N ARG A 110 -1.85 4.57 13.58
CA ARG A 110 -0.74 3.61 13.56
C ARG A 110 -0.70 2.76 12.27
N PHE A 111 -1.85 2.37 11.73
CA PHE A 111 -1.91 1.56 10.51
C PHE A 111 -1.56 2.33 9.23
N CYS A 112 -1.63 3.66 9.19
CA CYS A 112 -1.07 4.42 8.06
C CYS A 112 0.47 4.49 8.16
N LYS A 113 0.99 4.78 9.35
CA LYS A 113 2.44 4.83 9.58
C LYS A 113 3.12 3.47 9.29
N THR A 114 2.52 2.36 9.71
CA THR A 114 3.11 1.03 9.49
C THR A 114 3.08 0.57 8.03
N SER A 115 2.19 1.09 7.17
CA SER A 115 2.32 0.84 5.72
C SER A 115 3.59 1.48 5.14
N VAL A 116 3.95 2.68 5.62
CA VAL A 116 5.22 3.33 5.25
C VAL A 116 6.40 2.46 5.66
N GLY A 117 6.43 2.01 6.91
CA GLY A 117 7.50 1.13 7.40
C GLY A 117 7.67 -0.15 6.57
N TRP A 118 6.56 -0.77 6.14
CA TRP A 118 6.62 -1.96 5.29
C TRP A 118 7.12 -1.65 3.88
N VAL A 119 6.59 -0.62 3.21
CA VAL A 119 7.04 -0.29 1.85
C VAL A 119 8.51 0.13 1.84
N LEU A 120 8.92 0.99 2.77
CA LEU A 120 10.33 1.39 2.89
C LEU A 120 11.24 0.21 3.20
N ARG A 121 10.79 -0.77 3.99
CA ARG A 121 11.54 -2.01 4.22
C ARG A 121 11.82 -2.75 2.93
N GLU A 122 10.82 -2.93 2.08
CA GLU A 122 11.03 -3.65 0.81
C GLU A 122 11.88 -2.81 -0.15
N TYR A 123 11.67 -1.49 -0.19
CA TYR A 123 12.48 -0.57 -0.99
C TYR A 123 13.94 -0.47 -0.53
N SER A 124 14.23 -0.64 0.77
CA SER A 124 15.59 -0.55 1.32
C SER A 124 16.54 -1.62 0.77
N ARG A 125 16.03 -2.65 0.11
CA ARG A 125 16.85 -3.64 -0.62
C ARG A 125 17.49 -3.05 -1.88
N HIS A 126 16.94 -1.95 -2.39
CA HIS A 126 17.37 -1.28 -3.60
C HIS A 126 18.16 0.01 -3.29
N ASP A 127 17.65 0.85 -2.38
CA ASP A 127 18.31 2.08 -1.97
C ASP A 127 18.16 2.30 -0.46
N LYS A 128 19.23 2.00 0.28
CA LYS A 128 19.29 2.18 1.74
C LYS A 128 19.37 3.65 2.14
N ASP A 129 20.08 4.45 1.35
CA ASP A 129 20.36 5.84 1.67
C ASP A 129 19.09 6.68 1.52
N PHE A 130 18.27 6.40 0.50
CA PHE A 130 16.93 6.98 0.37
C PHE A 130 16.09 6.73 1.63
N VAL A 131 16.02 5.48 2.09
CA VAL A 131 15.21 5.12 3.27
C VAL A 131 15.72 5.84 4.53
N LEU A 132 17.03 5.90 4.74
CA LEU A 132 17.61 6.61 5.88
C LEU A 132 17.34 8.11 5.83
N ARG A 133 17.47 8.75 4.65
CA ARG A 133 17.13 10.17 4.46
C ARG A 133 15.64 10.42 4.74
N PHE A 134 14.75 9.62 4.17
CA PHE A 134 13.31 9.76 4.38
C PHE A 134 12.95 9.70 5.88
N LEU A 135 13.53 8.75 6.62
CA LEU A 135 13.28 8.59 8.06
C LEU A 135 13.78 9.80 8.87
N GLU A 136 14.94 10.36 8.53
CA GLU A 136 15.47 11.56 9.19
C GLU A 136 14.63 12.80 8.88
N GLU A 137 14.23 12.99 7.62
CA GLU A 137 13.38 14.11 7.19
C GLU A 137 12.00 14.11 7.86
N HIS A 138 11.48 12.92 8.19
CA HIS A 138 10.17 12.75 8.83
C HIS A 138 10.25 12.33 10.30
N LYS A 139 11.39 12.55 10.97
CA LYS A 139 11.66 12.05 12.34
C LYS A 139 10.61 12.44 13.38
N ASP A 140 9.95 13.58 13.21
CA ASP A 140 8.93 14.07 14.14
C ASP A 140 7.63 13.23 14.09
N TRP A 141 7.39 12.52 12.98
CA TRP A 141 6.20 11.70 12.78
C TRP A 141 6.47 10.19 12.80
N VAL A 142 7.71 9.79 12.53
CA VAL A 142 8.13 8.39 12.49
C VAL A 142 8.09 7.78 13.88
N THR A 143 7.57 6.55 13.99
CA THR A 143 7.54 5.79 15.25
C THR A 143 8.67 4.77 15.32
N PRO A 144 9.07 4.31 16.53
CA PRO A 144 10.08 3.26 16.65
C PRO A 144 9.73 1.97 15.90
N GLU A 145 8.44 1.65 15.78
CA GLU A 145 7.97 0.51 15.00
C GLU A 145 8.24 0.69 13.49
N VAL A 146 8.00 1.89 12.96
CA VAL A 146 8.30 2.21 11.56
C VAL A 146 9.79 2.12 11.29
N VAL A 147 10.63 2.73 12.15
CA VAL A 147 12.10 2.65 12.01
C VAL A 147 12.54 1.19 11.99
N LYS A 148 12.16 0.41 13.01
CA LYS A 148 12.53 -1.00 13.12
C LYS A 148 12.13 -1.82 11.90
N ASN A 149 10.97 -1.53 11.32
CA ASN A 149 10.51 -2.24 10.12
C ASN A 149 11.31 -1.81 8.89
N ALA A 150 11.40 -0.50 8.64
CA ALA A 150 12.04 0.08 7.47
C ALA A 150 13.54 -0.25 7.38
N THR A 151 14.23 -0.36 8.52
CA THR A 151 15.67 -0.65 8.56
C THR A 151 16.03 -2.13 8.63
N LYS A 152 15.05 -3.05 8.55
CA LYS A 152 15.26 -4.51 8.70
C LYS A 152 16.35 -5.08 7.80
N TYR A 153 16.56 -4.52 6.60
CA TYR A 153 17.59 -4.98 5.65
C TYR A 153 18.79 -4.01 5.52
N ILE A 154 18.80 -2.94 6.32
CA ILE A 154 19.90 -1.97 6.36
C ILE A 154 20.95 -2.42 7.37
N SER A 155 20.50 -2.85 8.55
CA SER A 155 21.31 -3.38 9.65
C SER A 155 21.76 -4.82 9.43
#